data_AF-A0A940UCF1-F1
#
_entry.id   AF-A0A940UCF1-F1
#
_cell.length_a   1.000
_cell.length_b   1.000
_cell.length_c   1.000
_cell.angle_alpha   90.00
_cell.angle_beta   90.00
_cell.angle_gamma   90.00
#
_symmetry.space_group_name_H-M   'P 1'
#
loop_
_entity.id
_entity.type
_entity.pdbx_description
1 polymer ?
#
loop_
_entity_poly.entity_id
_entity_poly.type
_entity_poly.pdbx_seq_one_letter_code
_entity_poly.pdbx_strand_id
1 'polypeptide(L)'
;ALYPAFMNLVRCDVVTRRLPAGGDFPEMWLKADSTGREAMLTGVATLLKNLVKAGAWHADLNLKNIYIAAHGPDIVPYVLDVDRVSFPGGKDIAARNFNRLARSARKWRTRWGLDFAEETLERLATLTLEMN
;
A
#
# COMPACT_ATOMS: atom_id res chain seq x y z
N ALA A 1 17.69 -3.04 -18.33
CA ALA A 1 18.12 -3.53 -19.67
C ALA A 1 17.65 -4.97 -19.85
N LEU A 2 17.37 -5.40 -21.09
CA LEU A 2 16.95 -6.77 -21.41
C LEU A 2 18.10 -7.52 -22.07
N TYR A 3 18.42 -8.71 -21.57
CA TYR A 3 19.50 -9.54 -22.08
C TYR A 3 18.96 -10.92 -22.43
N PRO A 4 19.36 -11.50 -23.58
CA PRO A 4 19.07 -12.90 -23.87
C PRO A 4 19.57 -13.81 -22.74
N ALA A 5 18.74 -14.78 -22.32
CA ALA A 5 19.11 -15.84 -21.39
C ALA A 5 18.95 -17.20 -22.09
N PHE A 6 18.53 -18.25 -21.39
CA PHE A 6 18.35 -19.59 -21.98
C PHE A 6 17.05 -19.68 -22.80
N MET A 7 17.16 -20.13 -24.05
CA MET A 7 16.06 -20.19 -25.04
C MET A 7 15.32 -18.85 -25.18
N ASN A 8 14.00 -18.83 -25.00
CA ASN A 8 13.15 -17.64 -25.16
C ASN A 8 13.04 -16.79 -23.89
N LEU A 9 13.84 -17.06 -22.86
CA LEU A 9 13.86 -16.26 -21.64
C LEU A 9 14.78 -15.06 -21.79
N VAL A 10 14.40 -13.93 -21.19
CA VAL A 10 15.24 -12.74 -21.08
C VAL A 10 15.48 -12.41 -19.61
N ARG A 11 16.70 -11.98 -19.29
CA ARG A 11 17.00 -11.34 -18.01
C ARG A 11 16.66 -9.87 -18.11
N CYS A 12 15.93 -9.35 -17.14
CA CYS A 12 15.64 -7.93 -17.00
C CYS A 12 16.28 -7.41 -15.71
N ASP A 13 17.09 -6.38 -15.83
CA ASP A 13 17.53 -5.60 -14.67
C ASP A 13 16.60 -4.39 -14.50
N VAL A 14 15.98 -4.29 -13.33
CA VAL A 14 15.14 -3.17 -12.90
C VAL A 14 15.87 -2.41 -11.80
N VAL A 15 16.09 -1.12 -12.01
CA VAL A 15 16.67 -0.22 -11.01
C VAL A 15 15.61 0.81 -10.64
N THR A 16 15.26 0.86 -9.36
CA THR A 16 14.33 1.85 -8.81
C THR A 16 15.10 2.86 -7.97
N ARG A 17 14.54 4.06 -7.84
CA ARG A 17 15.04 5.03 -6.88
C ARG A 17 14.81 4.50 -5.47
N ARG A 18 15.82 4.57 -4.61
CA ARG A 18 15.66 4.30 -3.19
C ARG A 18 14.65 5.29 -2.58
N LEU A 19 13.66 4.77 -1.85
CA LEU A 19 12.72 5.61 -1.12
C LEU A 19 13.40 6.37 0.04
N PRO A 20 12.86 7.51 0.48
CA PRO A 20 13.35 8.21 1.67
C PRO A 20 13.30 7.31 2.93
N ALA A 21 13.92 7.76 4.01
CA ALA A 21 13.91 7.01 5.28
C ALA A 21 12.48 6.74 5.77
N GLY A 22 12.26 5.55 6.31
CA GLY A 22 10.95 5.03 6.63
C GLY A 22 10.97 3.53 6.85
N GLY A 23 9.79 2.92 6.94
CA GLY A 23 9.62 1.48 7.17
C GLY A 23 8.36 0.95 6.51
N ASP A 24 8.15 -0.36 6.59
CA ASP A 24 6.87 -0.94 6.19
C ASP A 24 5.73 -0.47 7.11
N PHE A 25 4.51 -0.49 6.59
CA PHE A 25 3.37 0.05 7.31
C PHE A 25 3.15 -0.58 8.70
N PRO A 26 3.18 -1.92 8.89
CA PRO A 26 3.11 -2.51 10.22
C PRO A 26 4.19 -2.02 11.19
N GLU A 27 5.45 -1.94 10.75
CA GLU A 27 6.55 -1.46 11.58
C GLU A 27 6.33 -0.01 12.02
N MET A 28 5.95 0.86 11.08
CA MET A 28 5.71 2.27 11.36
C MET A 28 4.47 2.48 12.22
N TRP A 29 3.43 1.67 12.03
CA TRP A 29 2.21 1.67 12.85
C TRP A 29 2.50 1.37 14.33
N LEU A 30 3.34 0.38 14.60
CA LEU A 30 3.71 -0.01 15.96
C LEU A 30 4.50 1.08 16.71
N LYS A 31 5.30 1.86 15.99
CA LYS A 31 6.13 2.94 16.56
C LYS A 31 5.38 4.26 16.74
N ALA A 32 4.26 4.44 16.05
CA ALA A 32 3.52 5.70 16.03
C ALA A 32 2.54 5.83 17.20
N ASP A 33 2.39 7.07 17.65
CA ASP A 33 1.29 7.50 18.53
C ASP A 33 -0.03 7.67 17.76
N SER A 34 -1.09 8.12 18.44
CA SER A 34 -2.41 8.30 17.83
C SER A 34 -2.38 9.31 16.67
N THR A 35 -1.64 10.41 16.80
CA THR A 35 -1.51 11.43 15.75
C THR A 35 -0.79 10.89 14.52
N GLY A 36 0.32 10.18 14.72
CA GLY A 36 1.06 9.54 13.63
C GLY A 36 0.25 8.45 12.93
N ARG A 37 -0.54 7.67 13.68
CA ARG A 37 -1.46 6.67 13.13
C ARG A 37 -2.54 7.31 12.25
N GLU A 38 -3.16 8.41 12.69
CA GLU A 38 -4.17 9.11 11.88
C GLU A 38 -3.56 9.73 10.61
N ALA A 39 -2.36 10.31 10.72
CA ALA A 39 -1.62 10.82 9.56
C ALA A 39 -1.29 9.70 8.55
N MET A 40 -0.89 8.51 9.05
CA MET A 40 -0.70 7.32 8.22
C MET A 40 -2.00 6.86 7.54
N LEU A 41 -3.13 6.83 8.25
CA LEU A 41 -4.43 6.47 7.65
C LEU A 41 -4.83 7.43 6.54
N THR A 42 -4.66 8.73 6.76
CA THR A 42 -4.94 9.78 5.78
C THR A 42 -4.05 9.62 4.53
N GLY A 43 -2.76 9.38 4.76
CA GLY A 43 -1.83 9.08 3.69
C GLY A 43 -2.26 7.84 2.88
N VAL A 44 -2.55 6.73 3.56
CA VAL A 44 -2.93 5.48 2.87
C VAL A 44 -4.26 5.63 2.14
N ALA A 45 -5.23 6.36 2.67
CA ALA A 45 -6.46 6.70 1.95
C ALA A 45 -6.16 7.45 0.65
N THR A 46 -5.24 8.42 0.69
CA THR A 46 -4.77 9.16 -0.48
C THR A 46 -4.08 8.23 -1.49
N LEU A 47 -3.25 7.30 -1.01
CA LEU A 47 -2.61 6.30 -1.86
C LEU A 47 -3.62 5.40 -2.57
N LEU A 48 -4.62 4.88 -1.84
CA LEU A 48 -5.67 4.05 -2.41
C LEU A 48 -6.47 4.80 -3.48
N LYS A 49 -6.79 6.08 -3.24
CA LYS A 49 -7.40 6.95 -4.25
C LYS A 49 -6.55 7.11 -5.49
N ASN A 50 -5.25 7.33 -5.33
CA ASN A 50 -4.33 7.47 -6.44
C ASN A 50 -4.23 6.19 -7.27
N LEU A 51 -4.25 5.01 -6.63
CA LEU A 51 -4.35 3.74 -7.35
C LEU A 51 -5.64 3.66 -8.18
N VAL A 52 -6.79 4.00 -7.59
CA VAL A 52 -8.09 3.98 -8.28
C VAL A 52 -8.12 4.96 -9.45
N LYS A 53 -7.66 6.20 -9.23
CA LYS A 53 -7.57 7.25 -10.25
C LYS A 53 -6.67 6.85 -11.41
N ALA A 54 -5.58 6.13 -11.12
CA ALA A 54 -4.70 5.58 -12.15
C ALA A 54 -5.28 4.35 -12.85
N GLY A 55 -6.42 3.80 -12.39
CA GLY A 55 -6.95 2.52 -12.85
C GLY A 55 -6.09 1.33 -12.42
N ALA A 56 -5.24 1.49 -11.41
CA ALA A 56 -4.27 0.49 -10.96
C ALA A 56 -4.90 -0.49 -9.96
N TRP A 57 -4.95 -1.77 -10.34
CA TRP A 57 -5.24 -2.88 -9.44
C TRP A 57 -3.93 -3.58 -9.05
N HIS A 58 -3.66 -3.63 -7.74
CA HIS A 58 -2.49 -4.31 -7.22
C HIS A 58 -2.89 -5.67 -6.64
N ALA A 59 -2.57 -6.75 -7.37
CA ALA A 59 -3.06 -8.09 -7.06
C ALA A 59 -2.64 -8.60 -5.68
N ASP A 60 -1.51 -8.13 -5.15
CA ASP A 60 -0.98 -8.51 -3.83
C ASP A 60 -0.96 -7.35 -2.81
N LEU A 61 -1.87 -6.38 -2.95
CA LEU A 61 -1.87 -5.22 -2.05
C LEU A 61 -2.09 -5.67 -0.60
N ASN A 62 -1.11 -5.42 0.25
CA ASN A 62 -1.09 -5.86 1.63
C ASN A 62 -0.32 -4.83 2.48
N LEU A 63 -0.43 -4.91 3.82
CA LEU A 63 0.18 -3.91 4.70
C LEU A 63 1.70 -3.82 4.51
N LYS A 64 2.39 -4.94 4.30
CA LYS A 64 3.85 -4.96 4.15
C LYS A 64 4.32 -4.36 2.81
N ASN A 65 3.44 -4.36 1.82
CA ASN A 65 3.70 -3.74 0.52
C ASN A 65 3.33 -2.24 0.50
N ILE A 66 3.00 -1.67 1.67
CA ILE A 66 2.91 -0.22 1.84
C ILE A 66 4.14 0.22 2.63
N TYR A 67 4.92 1.12 2.04
CA TYR A 67 6.07 1.76 2.69
C TYR A 67 5.69 3.15 3.15
N ILE A 68 5.95 3.47 4.40
CA ILE A 68 5.70 4.78 5.00
C ILE A 68 7.03 5.52 5.09
N ALA A 69 7.21 6.52 4.23
CA ALA A 69 8.37 7.37 4.24
C ALA A 69 8.11 8.66 5.05
N ALA A 70 9.11 9.10 5.79
CA ALA A 70 9.14 10.44 6.37
C ALA A 70 9.66 11.43 5.30
N HIS A 71 8.91 12.48 5.05
CA HIS A 71 9.29 13.58 4.16
C HIS A 71 9.23 14.91 4.92
N GLY A 72 10.25 15.18 5.74
CA GLY A 72 10.20 16.31 6.67
C GLY A 72 9.09 16.09 7.70
N PRO A 73 8.12 17.02 7.86
CA PRO A 73 6.97 16.83 8.74
C PRO A 73 5.90 15.89 8.14
N ASP A 74 5.97 15.61 6.83
CA ASP A 74 4.90 14.89 6.13
C ASP A 74 5.15 13.39 6.10
N ILE A 75 4.06 12.63 6.13
CA ILE A 75 4.07 11.18 5.93
C ILE A 75 3.65 10.87 4.49
N VAL A 76 4.52 10.18 3.74
CA VAL A 76 4.27 9.81 2.35
C VAL A 76 4.25 8.29 2.19
N PRO A 77 3.09 7.69 1.91
CA PRO A 77 2.99 6.28 1.60
C PRO A 77 3.36 5.98 0.15
N TYR A 78 4.07 4.87 -0.05
CA TYR A 78 4.39 4.29 -1.34
C TYR A 78 3.88 2.85 -1.40
N VAL A 79 3.51 2.40 -2.60
CA VAL A 79 3.25 0.98 -2.88
C VAL A 79 4.54 0.34 -3.38
N LEU A 80 4.91 -0.78 -2.77
CA LEU A 80 6.02 -1.64 -3.19
C LEU A 80 5.52 -2.80 -4.04
N ASP A 81 6.44 -3.54 -4.64
CA ASP A 81 6.15 -4.76 -5.42
C ASP A 81 5.13 -4.55 -6.55
N VAL A 82 5.38 -3.51 -7.35
CA VAL A 82 4.50 -3.11 -8.45
C VAL A 82 4.62 -3.97 -9.71
N ASP A 83 5.38 -5.07 -9.67
CA ASP A 83 5.57 -5.99 -10.79
C ASP A 83 4.27 -6.73 -11.18
N ARG A 84 3.33 -6.86 -10.23
CA ARG A 84 2.00 -7.48 -10.42
C ARG A 84 0.85 -6.48 -10.49
N VAL A 85 1.14 -5.20 -10.68
CA VAL A 85 0.10 -4.19 -10.91
C VAL A 85 -0.44 -4.34 -12.33
N SER A 86 -1.75 -4.26 -12.45
CA SER A 86 -2.44 -4.28 -13.74
C SER A 86 -3.46 -3.14 -13.81
N PHE A 87 -3.89 -2.81 -15.03
CA PHE A 87 -4.79 -1.70 -15.29
C PHE A 87 -6.07 -2.20 -15.98
N PRO A 88 -6.91 -2.99 -15.29
CA PRO A 88 -8.05 -3.66 -15.92
C PRO A 88 -9.19 -2.70 -16.32
N GLY A 89 -9.17 -1.45 -15.85
CA GLY A 89 -10.32 -0.55 -15.94
C GLY A 89 -11.49 -1.01 -15.06
N GLY A 90 -12.58 -0.26 -15.07
CA GLY A 90 -13.80 -0.59 -14.34
C GLY A 90 -13.96 0.07 -12.98
N LYS A 91 -15.17 -0.02 -12.41
CA LYS A 91 -15.58 0.68 -11.18
C LYS A 91 -15.23 -0.08 -9.90
N ASP A 92 -14.78 -1.33 -10.00
CA ASP A 92 -14.55 -2.24 -8.87
C ASP A 92 -13.11 -2.18 -8.32
N ILE A 93 -12.19 -1.47 -8.99
CA ILE A 93 -10.77 -1.36 -8.59
C ILE A 93 -10.60 -0.90 -7.15
N ALA A 94 -11.40 0.08 -6.71
CA ALA A 94 -11.39 0.59 -5.35
C ALA A 94 -11.69 -0.51 -4.33
N ALA A 95 -12.79 -1.23 -4.54
CA ALA A 95 -13.19 -2.34 -3.68
C ALA A 95 -12.16 -3.47 -3.70
N ARG A 96 -11.58 -3.80 -4.87
CA ARG A 96 -10.57 -4.87 -5.00
C ARG A 96 -9.29 -4.55 -4.24
N ASN A 97 -8.76 -3.34 -4.38
CA ASN A 97 -7.57 -2.90 -3.64
C ASN A 97 -7.85 -2.86 -2.13
N PHE A 98 -8.96 -2.23 -1.71
CA PHE A 98 -9.31 -2.14 -0.29
C PHE A 98 -9.51 -3.52 0.34
N ASN A 99 -10.26 -4.42 -0.30
CA ASN A 99 -10.53 -5.76 0.24
C ASN A 99 -9.25 -6.59 0.41
N ARG A 100 -8.29 -6.45 -0.51
CA ARG A 100 -6.97 -7.09 -0.38
C ARG A 100 -6.20 -6.57 0.83
N LEU A 101 -6.14 -5.25 0.98
CA LEU A 101 -5.49 -4.59 2.11
C LEU A 101 -6.16 -4.99 3.45
N ALA A 102 -7.49 -4.91 3.52
CA ALA A 102 -8.27 -5.24 4.71
C ALA A 102 -8.09 -6.70 5.12
N ARG A 103 -8.08 -7.63 4.16
CA ARG A 103 -7.77 -9.04 4.43
C ARG A 103 -6.36 -9.21 5.01
N SER A 104 -5.37 -8.50 4.48
CA SER A 104 -4.02 -8.51 5.04
C SER A 104 -4.02 -7.96 6.47
N ALA A 105 -4.69 -6.84 6.73
CA ALA A 105 -4.75 -6.23 8.06
C ALA A 105 -5.34 -7.18 9.10
N ARG A 106 -6.45 -7.85 8.77
CA ARG A 106 -7.05 -8.89 9.64
C ARG A 106 -6.10 -10.04 9.92
N LYS A 107 -5.39 -10.53 8.89
CA LYS A 107 -4.36 -11.55 9.06
C LYS A 107 -3.25 -11.06 9.99
N TRP A 108 -2.86 -9.79 9.89
CA TRP A 108 -1.82 -9.22 10.73
C TRP A 108 -2.23 -9.13 12.19
N ARG A 109 -3.45 -8.68 12.45
CA ARG A 109 -4.06 -8.66 13.78
C ARG A 109 -4.09 -10.07 14.40
N THR A 110 -4.61 -11.06 13.69
CA THR A 110 -4.75 -12.42 14.21
C THR A 110 -3.41 -13.12 14.44
N ARG A 111 -2.41 -12.92 13.58
CA ARG A 111 -1.16 -13.68 13.63
C ARG A 111 -0.03 -13.01 14.42
N TRP A 112 0.01 -11.69 14.44
CA TRP A 112 1.12 -10.93 15.04
C TRP A 112 0.65 -9.86 16.04
N GLY A 113 -0.65 -9.81 16.36
CA GLY A 113 -1.17 -8.90 17.38
C GLY A 113 -1.11 -7.41 17.00
N LEU A 114 -1.05 -7.10 15.70
CA LEU A 114 -1.08 -5.72 15.24
C LEU A 114 -2.42 -5.08 15.64
N ASP A 115 -2.36 -3.97 16.39
CA ASP A 115 -3.50 -3.15 16.80
C ASP A 115 -4.06 -2.35 15.61
N PHE A 116 -4.62 -3.08 14.66
CA PHE A 116 -5.27 -2.57 13.46
C PHE A 116 -6.65 -3.24 13.36
N ALA A 117 -7.59 -2.71 14.13
CA ALA A 117 -8.90 -3.31 14.36
C ALA A 117 -9.89 -2.98 13.22
N GLU A 118 -11.12 -3.51 13.32
CA GLU A 118 -12.14 -3.26 12.30
C GLU A 118 -12.52 -1.77 12.27
N GLU A 119 -12.53 -1.09 13.41
CA GLU A 119 -12.76 0.35 13.54
C GLU A 119 -11.72 1.16 12.77
N THR A 120 -10.46 0.70 12.76
CA THR A 120 -9.38 1.31 11.98
C THR A 120 -9.58 1.09 10.48
N LEU A 121 -10.06 -0.09 10.08
CA LEU A 121 -10.39 -0.40 8.68
C LEU A 121 -11.59 0.42 8.20
N GLU A 122 -12.61 0.57 9.03
CA GLU A 122 -13.77 1.42 8.77
C GLU A 122 -13.35 2.88 8.63
N ARG A 123 -12.50 3.39 9.53
CA ARG A 123 -11.94 4.73 9.43
C ARG A 123 -11.19 4.94 8.12
N LEU A 124 -10.34 3.98 7.72
CA LEU A 124 -9.64 4.02 6.44
C LEU A 124 -10.60 4.02 5.24
N ALA A 125 -11.67 3.21 5.29
CA ALA A 125 -12.69 3.17 4.25
C ALA A 125 -13.40 4.53 4.12
N THR A 126 -13.82 5.11 5.24
CA THR A 126 -14.46 6.43 5.31
C THR A 126 -13.56 7.52 4.74
N LEU A 127 -12.29 7.60 5.16
CA LEU A 127 -11.32 8.56 4.58
C LEU A 127 -11.15 8.38 3.07
N THR A 128 -11.17 7.13 2.60
CA THR A 128 -11.08 6.80 1.17
C THR A 128 -12.35 7.22 0.40
N LEU A 129 -13.49 7.40 1.07
CA LEU A 129 -14.73 7.88 0.44
C LEU A 129 -14.90 9.41 0.54
N GLU A 130 -14.48 10.03 1.66
CA GLU A 130 -14.75 11.44 1.99
C GLU A 130 -13.98 12.46 1.13
N MET A 131 -12.73 12.19 0.75
CA MET A 131 -11.94 13.13 -0.07
C MET A 131 -12.27 13.02 -1.59
N ASN A 132 -13.56 12.92 -1.95
CA ASN A 132 -14.06 12.94 -3.33
C ASN A 132 -14.81 14.25 -3.60
#